data_AF-A0A420N7Z2-F1
#
_entry.id   AF-A0A420N7Z2-F1
#
_cell.length_a   1.000
_cell.length_b   1.000
_cell.length_c   1.000
_cell.angle_alpha   90.00
_cell.angle_beta   90.00
_cell.angle_gamma   90.00
#
_symmetry.space_group_name_H-M   'P 1'
#
loop_
_entity.id
_entity.type
_entity.pdbx_description
1 polymer ?
#
loop_
_entity_poly.entity_id
_entity_poly.type
_entity_poly.pdbx_seq_one_letter_code
_entity_poly.pdbx_strand_id
1 'polypeptide(L)'
;MDFKKLVLDARHSKATDPRDKIFSLLGLAHPGYNITPNYSKSNTLSHVLIDTAVKVILFEGDLSILLHALQLAKAPSCQLPSWVPDWTSSTVSTLSVFGHSENFPLASITTQIRRDAIGSIRFGRSTDGGQNTVLLVKALRLSILETFCKELPSFGGKRFILEGGGRPQCRNEAELGDEIWLLMGTSCPYVLRSTEKGYKLISEVVAIDGQSLQSPFERERHRMRTGLEVLEEISII
;
A
#
# COMPACT_ATOMS: atom_id res chain seq x y z
N MET A 1 0.12 20.33 5.10
CA MET A 1 0.42 19.13 5.94
C MET A 1 0.39 17.87 5.06
N ASP A 2 0.84 16.72 5.56
CA ASP A 2 0.72 15.42 4.89
C ASP A 2 -0.77 15.06 4.76
N PHE A 3 -1.23 14.84 3.52
CA PHE A 3 -2.63 14.54 3.21
C PHE A 3 -3.09 13.24 3.87
N LYS A 4 -2.26 12.21 3.89
CA LYS A 4 -2.63 10.88 4.42
C LYS A 4 -2.91 10.96 5.92
N LYS A 5 -2.13 11.76 6.65
CA LYS A 5 -2.35 12.02 8.07
C LYS A 5 -3.65 12.78 8.33
N LEU A 6 -3.90 13.84 7.56
CA LEU A 6 -5.14 14.64 7.69
C LEU A 6 -6.39 13.77 7.53
N VAL A 7 -6.41 12.89 6.54
CA VAL A 7 -7.57 12.04 6.27
C VAL A 7 -7.77 10.98 7.37
N LEU A 8 -6.69 10.42 7.92
CA LEU A 8 -6.76 9.50 9.05
C LEU A 8 -7.29 10.17 10.33
N ASP A 9 -6.87 11.40 10.59
CA ASP A 9 -7.33 12.19 11.75
C ASP A 9 -8.81 12.56 11.60
N ALA A 10 -9.26 12.86 10.38
CA ALA A 10 -10.63 13.21 10.06
C ALA A 10 -11.56 12.00 9.76
N ARG A 11 -11.09 10.75 9.89
CA ARG A 11 -11.82 9.55 9.43
C ARG A 11 -13.21 9.37 10.06
N HIS A 12 -13.38 9.84 11.30
CA HIS A 12 -14.63 9.78 12.07
C HIS A 12 -15.61 10.92 11.74
N SER A 13 -15.17 11.90 10.95
CA SER A 13 -16.04 12.99 10.50
C SER A 13 -17.14 12.45 9.58
N LYS A 14 -18.35 12.94 9.80
CA LYS A 14 -19.52 12.64 8.97
C LYS A 14 -19.58 13.63 7.82
N ALA A 15 -20.03 13.14 6.67
CA ALA A 15 -20.22 13.97 5.49
C ALA A 15 -21.53 13.57 4.80
N THR A 16 -22.27 14.56 4.31
CA THR A 16 -23.50 14.32 3.54
C THR A 16 -23.16 13.79 2.15
N ASP A 17 -22.17 14.41 1.49
CA ASP A 17 -21.55 13.85 0.30
C ASP A 17 -20.27 13.11 0.71
N PRO A 18 -20.11 11.81 0.41
CA PRO A 18 -18.91 11.08 0.80
C PRO A 18 -17.62 11.65 0.20
N ARG A 19 -17.69 12.43 -0.89
CA ARG A 19 -16.55 13.12 -1.52
C ARG A 19 -15.99 14.24 -0.63
N ASP A 20 -16.80 14.80 0.27
CA ASP A 20 -16.36 15.86 1.19
C ASP A 20 -15.31 15.38 2.17
N LYS A 21 -15.21 14.06 2.43
CA LYS A 21 -14.11 13.49 3.23
C LYS A 21 -12.73 13.78 2.64
N ILE A 22 -12.66 13.98 1.32
CA ILE A 22 -11.43 14.40 0.61
C ILE A 22 -11.42 15.92 0.45
N PHE A 23 -12.48 16.48 -0.12
CA PHE A 23 -12.49 17.88 -0.56
C PHE A 23 -12.42 18.88 0.59
N SER A 24 -13.00 18.57 1.76
CA SER A 24 -12.95 19.45 2.93
C SER A 24 -11.54 19.65 3.50
N LEU A 25 -10.62 18.70 3.24
CA LEU A 25 -9.26 18.73 3.78
C LEU A 25 -8.27 19.45 2.87
N LEU A 26 -8.67 19.82 1.66
CA LEU A 26 -7.78 20.43 0.67
C LEU A 26 -7.22 21.79 1.11
N GLY A 27 -7.98 22.54 1.91
CA GLY A 27 -7.50 23.80 2.50
C GLY A 27 -6.38 23.63 3.53
N LEU A 28 -6.17 22.42 4.06
CA LEU A 28 -5.12 22.07 5.03
C LEU A 28 -3.97 21.28 4.38
N ALA A 29 -4.24 20.66 3.24
CA ALA A 29 -3.30 19.87 2.47
C ALA A 29 -2.24 20.76 1.81
N HIS A 30 -1.11 20.17 1.42
CA HIS A 30 -0.11 20.88 0.64
C HIS A 30 -0.67 21.19 -0.78
N PRO A 31 -0.52 22.42 -1.31
CA PRO A 31 -1.09 22.79 -2.61
C PRO A 31 -0.56 21.93 -3.78
N GLY A 32 0.64 21.38 -3.64
CA GLY A 32 1.27 20.50 -4.63
C GLY A 32 0.54 19.18 -4.91
N TYR A 33 -0.39 18.73 -4.06
CA TYR A 33 -1.25 17.58 -4.41
C TYR A 33 -2.17 17.90 -5.60
N ASN A 34 -2.46 19.18 -5.86
CA ASN A 34 -3.23 19.64 -7.03
C ASN A 34 -4.58 18.90 -7.22
N ILE A 35 -5.27 18.63 -6.11
CA ILE A 35 -6.62 18.06 -6.10
C ILE A 35 -7.62 19.22 -6.12
N THR A 36 -8.57 19.19 -7.05
CA THR A 36 -9.60 20.22 -7.21
C THR A 36 -10.98 19.61 -6.97
N PRO A 37 -11.83 20.19 -6.12
CA PRO A 37 -13.20 19.71 -5.92
C PRO A 37 -13.99 19.66 -7.22
N ASN A 38 -14.59 18.51 -7.50
CA ASN A 38 -15.47 18.32 -8.66
C ASN A 38 -16.70 17.50 -8.22
N TYR A 39 -17.85 18.16 -8.09
CA TYR A 39 -19.09 17.54 -7.66
C TYR A 39 -20.01 17.10 -8.81
N SER A 40 -19.51 17.12 -10.06
CA SER A 40 -20.30 16.65 -11.21
C SER A 40 -20.80 15.21 -11.02
N LYS A 41 -21.97 14.90 -11.58
CA LYS A 41 -22.60 13.57 -11.44
C LYS A 41 -21.75 12.44 -12.05
N SER A 42 -20.95 12.75 -13.06
CA SER A 42 -20.00 11.82 -13.67
C SER A 42 -18.78 11.53 -12.80
N ASN A 43 -18.46 12.39 -11.83
CA ASN A 43 -17.33 12.21 -10.92
C ASN A 43 -17.76 11.40 -9.68
N THR A 44 -17.72 10.08 -9.83
CA THR A 44 -18.09 9.14 -8.76
C THR A 44 -17.11 9.19 -7.60
N LEU A 45 -17.54 8.72 -6.42
CA LEU A 45 -16.66 8.60 -5.25
C LEU A 45 -15.41 7.76 -5.57
N SER A 46 -15.57 6.63 -6.25
CA SER A 46 -14.44 5.78 -6.63
C SER A 46 -13.44 6.52 -7.51
N HIS A 47 -13.90 7.34 -8.45
CA HIS A 47 -13.02 8.18 -9.27
C HIS A 47 -12.25 9.20 -8.42
N VAL A 48 -12.92 9.87 -7.47
CA VAL A 48 -12.28 10.81 -6.55
C VAL A 48 -11.20 10.12 -5.71
N LEU A 49 -11.46 8.94 -5.15
CA LEU A 49 -10.50 8.20 -4.34
C LEU A 49 -9.30 7.74 -5.17
N ILE A 50 -9.53 7.22 -6.38
CA ILE A 50 -8.46 6.80 -7.30
C ILE A 50 -7.61 8.00 -7.72
N ASP A 51 -8.23 9.08 -8.20
CA ASP A 51 -7.52 10.29 -8.64
C ASP A 51 -6.71 10.93 -7.51
N THR A 52 -7.29 10.97 -6.30
CA THR A 52 -6.60 11.43 -5.09
C THR A 52 -5.37 10.56 -4.79
N ALA A 53 -5.51 9.23 -4.85
CA ALA A 53 -4.40 8.31 -4.61
C ALA A 53 -3.27 8.48 -5.65
N VAL A 54 -3.62 8.62 -6.94
CA VAL A 54 -2.65 8.92 -8.01
C VAL A 54 -1.90 10.21 -7.72
N LYS A 55 -2.61 11.29 -7.38
CA LYS A 55 -2.01 12.60 -7.07
C LYS A 55 -1.10 12.56 -5.84
N VAL A 56 -1.47 11.80 -4.81
CA VAL A 56 -0.62 11.58 -3.63
C VAL A 56 0.68 10.87 -4.02
N ILE A 57 0.62 9.77 -4.78
CA ILE A 57 1.80 9.05 -5.26
C ILE A 57 2.71 9.96 -6.09
N LEU A 58 2.13 10.71 -7.03
CA LEU A 58 2.88 11.60 -7.92
C LEU A 58 3.55 12.75 -7.16
N PHE A 59 2.85 13.34 -6.18
CA PHE A 59 3.39 14.47 -5.42
C PHE A 59 4.46 14.03 -4.40
N GLU A 60 4.25 12.91 -3.70
CA GLU A 60 5.17 12.43 -2.68
C GLU A 60 6.36 11.66 -3.28
N GLY A 61 6.16 11.09 -4.47
CA GLY A 61 7.18 10.34 -5.19
C GLY A 61 7.51 9.01 -4.51
N ASP A 62 6.54 8.37 -3.87
CA ASP A 62 6.71 7.09 -3.19
C ASP A 62 5.40 6.30 -3.13
N LEU A 63 5.48 5.05 -2.67
CA LEU A 63 4.34 4.14 -2.52
C LEU A 63 3.95 3.91 -1.06
N SER A 64 4.26 4.86 -0.16
CA SER A 64 3.84 4.75 1.24
C SER A 64 2.32 4.73 1.41
N ILE A 65 1.57 5.21 0.42
CA ILE A 65 0.11 5.09 0.37
C ILE A 65 -0.38 3.64 0.47
N LEU A 66 0.41 2.64 0.07
CA LEU A 66 0.04 1.22 0.18
C LEU A 66 -0.19 0.80 1.64
N LEU A 67 0.58 1.36 2.58
CA LEU A 67 0.35 1.12 4.01
C LEU A 67 -1.01 1.66 4.44
N HIS A 68 -1.41 2.83 3.94
CA HIS A 68 -2.73 3.40 4.21
C HIS A 68 -3.86 2.58 3.56
N ALA A 69 -3.62 2.02 2.37
CA ALA A 69 -4.58 1.17 1.68
C ALA A 69 -4.87 -0.11 2.45
N LEU A 70 -3.85 -0.63 3.13
CA LEU A 70 -3.96 -1.78 4.02
C LEU A 70 -4.57 -1.39 5.38
N GLN A 71 -4.20 -0.24 5.94
CA GLN A 71 -4.69 0.23 7.23
C GLN A 71 -6.22 0.42 7.28
N LEU A 72 -6.81 0.91 6.20
CA LEU A 72 -8.24 1.22 6.13
C LEU A 72 -9.02 0.03 5.57
N ALA A 73 -10.00 -0.46 6.35
CA ALA A 73 -10.88 -1.53 5.88
C ALA A 73 -11.73 -1.00 4.72
N LYS A 74 -11.72 -1.69 3.58
CA LYS A 74 -12.54 -1.31 2.43
C LYS A 74 -14.01 -1.65 2.67
N ALA A 75 -14.90 -0.74 2.30
CA ALA A 75 -16.32 -1.07 2.29
C ALA A 75 -16.59 -2.18 1.25
N PRO A 76 -17.45 -3.18 1.55
CA PRO A 76 -17.77 -4.28 0.62
C PRO A 76 -18.32 -3.81 -0.73
N SER A 77 -18.94 -2.64 -0.77
CA SER A 77 -19.50 -2.02 -1.97
C SER A 77 -18.47 -1.25 -2.82
N CYS A 78 -17.23 -1.10 -2.34
CA CYS A 78 -16.24 -0.26 -2.97
C CYS A 78 -15.41 -1.06 -3.99
N GLN A 79 -15.63 -0.81 -5.28
CA GLN A 79 -14.87 -1.40 -6.39
C GLN A 79 -13.50 -0.70 -6.58
N LEU A 80 -12.76 -0.50 -5.49
CA LEU A 80 -11.48 0.19 -5.51
C LEU A 80 -10.32 -0.77 -5.75
N PRO A 81 -9.34 -0.37 -6.58
CA PRO A 81 -8.09 -1.11 -6.71
C PRO A 81 -7.41 -1.35 -5.37
N SER A 82 -6.79 -2.51 -5.15
CA SER A 82 -6.22 -2.92 -3.85
C SER A 82 -5.24 -1.91 -3.25
N TRP A 83 -4.52 -1.18 -4.10
CA TRP A 83 -3.56 -0.13 -3.72
C TRP A 83 -4.19 1.23 -3.36
N VAL A 84 -5.48 1.44 -3.63
CA VAL A 84 -6.21 2.68 -3.31
C VAL A 84 -6.83 2.58 -1.91
N PRO A 85 -6.50 3.52 -1.00
CA PRO A 85 -7.13 3.56 0.32
C PRO A 85 -8.61 3.94 0.25
N ASP A 86 -9.43 3.27 1.05
CA ASP A 86 -10.81 3.69 1.27
C ASP A 86 -10.88 4.69 2.43
N TRP A 87 -10.59 5.95 2.11
CA TRP A 87 -10.68 7.07 3.06
C TRP A 87 -12.09 7.36 3.57
N THR A 88 -13.11 6.70 3.03
CA THR A 88 -14.47 6.83 3.57
C THR A 88 -14.73 5.93 4.75
N SER A 89 -13.89 4.91 4.95
CA SER A 89 -13.95 3.99 6.07
C SER A 89 -13.47 4.64 7.38
N SER A 90 -14.24 4.46 8.44
CA SER A 90 -13.81 4.79 9.82
C SER A 90 -13.14 3.62 10.52
N THR A 91 -13.18 2.43 9.91
CA THR A 91 -12.66 1.19 10.50
C THR A 91 -11.20 0.98 10.12
N VAL A 92 -10.36 0.94 11.14
CA VAL A 92 -8.94 0.63 11.04
C VAL A 92 -8.78 -0.88 11.23
N SER A 93 -7.98 -1.53 10.37
CA SER A 93 -7.70 -2.96 10.50
C SER A 93 -7.11 -3.29 11.88
N THR A 94 -7.41 -4.47 12.41
CA THR A 94 -7.00 -4.88 13.77
C THR A 94 -5.48 -4.88 13.95
N LEU A 95 -4.70 -5.18 12.92
CA LEU A 95 -3.24 -5.11 12.98
C LEU A 95 -2.70 -3.69 13.09
N SER A 96 -3.41 -2.72 12.52
CA SER A 96 -3.03 -1.31 12.65
C SER A 96 -3.25 -0.73 14.04
N VAL A 97 -4.07 -1.39 14.89
CA VAL A 97 -4.31 -0.99 16.29
C VAL A 97 -3.11 -1.33 17.18
N PHE A 98 -2.34 -2.38 16.86
CA PHE A 98 -1.29 -2.91 17.74
C PHE A 98 0.15 -2.60 17.29
N GLY A 99 0.37 -1.95 16.14
CA GLY A 99 1.71 -1.81 15.55
C GLY A 99 2.18 -0.42 15.10
N HIS A 100 1.31 0.61 15.03
CA HIS A 100 1.65 1.83 14.27
C HIS A 100 2.09 3.06 15.06
N SER A 101 2.06 3.07 16.40
CA SER A 101 2.46 4.30 17.10
C SER A 101 3.98 4.46 17.26
N GLU A 102 4.77 3.38 17.36
CA GLU A 102 6.17 3.53 17.82
C GLU A 102 7.24 2.67 17.11
N ASN A 103 6.90 1.58 16.41
CA ASN A 103 7.92 0.64 15.89
C ASN A 103 8.21 0.71 14.39
N PHE A 104 7.35 1.37 13.62
CA PHE A 104 7.80 2.02 12.39
C PHE A 104 7.94 3.49 12.74
N PRO A 105 9.13 4.02 13.11
CA PRO A 105 9.44 5.32 12.54
C PRO A 105 9.11 5.12 11.07
N LEU A 106 8.15 5.87 10.50
CA LEU A 106 7.94 6.01 9.05
C LEU A 106 9.30 5.75 8.43
N ALA A 107 9.55 4.54 7.93
CA ALA A 107 10.93 4.06 7.79
C ALA A 107 11.52 5.02 6.79
N SER A 108 12.33 5.98 7.29
CA SER A 108 12.30 7.37 6.80
C SER A 108 12.25 7.29 5.31
N ILE A 109 11.14 7.71 4.69
CA ILE A 109 11.04 7.71 3.24
C ILE A 109 12.21 8.58 2.81
N THR A 110 13.30 7.92 2.45
CA THR A 110 14.55 8.61 2.27
C THR A 110 14.42 9.30 0.93
N THR A 111 15.16 10.39 0.76
CA THR A 111 15.35 10.97 -0.57
C THR A 111 15.78 9.90 -1.59
N GLN A 112 16.40 8.82 -1.12
CA GLN A 112 16.74 7.67 -1.95
C GLN A 112 15.51 6.86 -2.38
N ILE A 113 14.62 6.45 -1.47
CA ILE A 113 13.37 5.73 -1.83
C ILE A 113 12.54 6.54 -2.84
N ARG A 114 12.48 7.87 -2.65
CA ARG A 114 11.81 8.75 -3.62
C ARG A 114 12.48 8.76 -4.98
N ARG A 115 13.81 8.77 -5.02
CA ARG A 115 14.55 8.67 -6.29
C ARG A 115 14.33 7.34 -6.99
N ASP A 116 14.25 6.25 -6.23
CA ASP A 116 14.02 4.91 -6.77
C ASP A 116 12.63 4.77 -7.42
N ALA A 117 11.63 5.50 -6.91
CA ALA A 117 10.27 5.53 -7.44
C ALA A 117 10.17 6.23 -8.81
N ILE A 118 11.06 7.19 -9.10
CA ILE A 118 11.02 7.98 -10.35
C ILE A 118 11.24 7.07 -11.55
N GLY A 119 10.27 7.06 -12.48
CA GLY A 119 10.30 6.22 -13.68
C GLY A 119 9.98 4.74 -13.45
N SER A 120 9.91 4.30 -12.19
CA SER A 120 9.53 2.93 -11.82
C SER A 120 8.03 2.76 -11.63
N ILE A 121 7.29 3.85 -11.41
CA ILE A 121 5.85 3.87 -11.17
C ILE A 121 5.11 4.42 -12.40
N ARG A 122 4.11 3.69 -12.88
CA ARG A 122 3.20 4.13 -13.95
C ARG A 122 1.76 3.79 -13.61
N PHE A 123 0.82 4.50 -14.23
CA PHE A 123 -0.60 4.25 -14.09
C PHE A 123 -1.18 3.83 -15.45
N GLY A 124 -1.83 2.68 -15.49
CA GLY A 124 -2.47 2.11 -16.68
C GLY A 124 -3.99 2.04 -16.53
N ARG A 125 -4.67 1.75 -17.64
CA ARG A 125 -6.08 1.35 -17.62
C ARG A 125 -6.17 -0.17 -17.52
N SER A 126 -7.17 -0.65 -16.79
CA SER A 126 -7.50 -2.07 -16.77
C SER A 126 -7.81 -2.59 -18.18
N THR A 127 -7.35 -3.82 -18.48
CA THR A 127 -7.50 -4.47 -19.80
C THR A 127 -8.94 -4.86 -20.12
N ASP A 128 -9.84 -4.84 -19.13
CA ASP A 128 -11.26 -5.19 -19.25
C ASP A 128 -12.17 -4.03 -19.67
N GLY A 129 -11.61 -2.88 -20.06
CA GLY A 129 -12.38 -1.68 -20.39
C GLY A 129 -13.02 -1.00 -19.17
N GLY A 130 -12.73 -1.49 -17.96
CA GLY A 130 -13.12 -0.85 -16.71
C GLY A 130 -12.38 0.46 -16.46
N GLN A 131 -13.00 1.35 -15.68
CA GLN A 131 -12.41 2.61 -15.20
C GLN A 131 -11.31 2.40 -14.14
N ASN A 132 -11.00 1.16 -13.75
CA ASN A 132 -10.03 0.89 -12.71
C ASN A 132 -8.61 1.17 -13.19
N THR A 133 -7.94 2.05 -12.45
CA THR A 133 -6.55 2.41 -12.69
C THR A 133 -5.66 1.33 -12.10
N VAL A 134 -4.77 0.80 -12.93
CA VAL A 134 -3.79 -0.22 -12.55
C VAL A 134 -2.50 0.50 -12.18
N LEU A 135 -1.90 0.13 -11.04
CA LEU A 135 -0.59 0.63 -10.62
C LEU A 135 0.49 -0.31 -11.17
N LEU A 136 1.27 0.16 -12.13
CA LEU A 136 2.42 -0.56 -12.67
C LEU A 136 3.66 -0.13 -11.89
N VAL A 137 4.39 -1.11 -11.36
CA VAL A 137 5.61 -0.84 -10.58
C VAL A 137 6.68 -1.87 -10.87
N LYS A 138 7.93 -1.41 -10.98
CA LYS A 138 9.09 -2.31 -10.98
C LYS A 138 9.31 -2.89 -9.59
N ALA A 139 9.47 -4.20 -9.52
CA ALA A 139 9.53 -4.93 -8.27
C ALA A 139 10.47 -6.13 -8.36
N LEU A 140 10.84 -6.65 -7.21
CA LEU A 140 11.59 -7.89 -7.07
C LEU A 140 10.78 -8.88 -6.24
N ARG A 141 10.60 -10.08 -6.78
CA ARG A 141 10.00 -11.20 -6.07
C ARG A 141 11.01 -11.78 -5.09
N LEU A 142 10.65 -11.84 -3.81
CA LEU A 142 11.55 -12.31 -2.76
C LEU A 142 11.30 -13.77 -2.40
N SER A 143 10.03 -14.16 -2.21
CA SER A 143 9.66 -15.49 -1.73
C SER A 143 8.16 -15.75 -1.91
N ILE A 144 7.72 -16.98 -1.67
CA ILE A 144 6.32 -17.38 -1.59
C ILE A 144 5.98 -17.78 -0.15
N LEU A 145 4.75 -17.57 0.29
CA LEU A 145 4.23 -18.04 1.57
C LEU A 145 3.88 -19.53 1.46
N GLU A 146 4.75 -20.40 1.97
CA GLU A 146 4.63 -21.86 1.77
C GLU A 146 3.94 -22.60 2.91
N THR A 147 4.31 -22.27 4.15
CA THR A 147 3.85 -23.02 5.33
C THR A 147 3.34 -22.09 6.41
N PHE A 148 2.21 -22.45 7.03
CA PHE A 148 1.73 -21.74 8.21
C PHE A 148 2.61 -22.04 9.42
N CYS A 149 3.02 -20.98 10.11
CA CYS A 149 3.64 -21.14 11.43
C CYS A 149 2.55 -21.37 12.47
N LYS A 150 2.66 -22.47 13.23
CA LYS A 150 1.70 -22.80 14.31
C LYS A 150 1.86 -21.92 15.55
N GLU A 151 2.95 -21.17 15.64
CA GLU A 151 3.18 -20.23 16.74
C GLU A 151 2.23 -19.02 16.58
N LEU A 152 1.40 -18.78 17.60
CA LEU A 152 0.53 -17.61 17.62
C LEU A 152 1.37 -16.33 17.66
N PRO A 153 1.13 -15.36 16.76
CA PRO A 153 1.80 -14.09 16.82
C PRO A 153 1.43 -13.35 18.11
N SER A 154 2.39 -12.59 18.65
CA SER A 154 2.20 -11.78 19.86
C SER A 154 1.06 -10.76 19.73
N PHE A 155 0.77 -10.29 18.52
CA PHE A 155 -0.31 -9.34 18.23
C PHE A 155 -0.89 -9.59 16.83
N GLY A 156 -2.08 -10.19 16.73
CA GLY A 156 -2.86 -10.31 15.48
C GLY A 156 -2.14 -10.91 14.25
N GLY A 157 -2.87 -11.16 13.18
CA GLY A 157 -2.29 -11.61 11.92
C GLY A 157 -1.93 -13.10 11.86
N LYS A 158 -1.26 -13.48 10.77
CA LYS A 158 -0.78 -14.83 10.49
C LYS A 158 0.73 -14.83 10.36
N ARG A 159 1.39 -15.87 10.86
CA ARG A 159 2.81 -16.12 10.61
C ARG A 159 2.99 -17.24 9.60
N PHE A 160 4.00 -17.08 8.77
CA PHE A 160 4.39 -18.06 7.76
C PHE A 160 5.84 -18.46 7.97
N ILE A 161 6.26 -19.52 7.30
CA ILE A 161 7.64 -19.98 7.22
C ILE A 161 8.01 -19.96 5.73
N LEU A 162 9.12 -19.30 5.42
CA LEU A 162 9.71 -19.27 4.08
C LEU A 162 10.74 -20.40 3.91
N GLU A 163 11.07 -20.76 2.67
CA GLU A 163 12.09 -21.77 2.34
C GLU A 163 13.45 -21.49 3.01
N GLY A 164 13.80 -20.20 3.19
CA GLY A 164 15.01 -19.75 3.88
C GLY A 164 14.94 -19.71 5.41
N GLY A 165 13.87 -20.23 6.02
CA GLY A 165 13.67 -20.29 7.47
C GLY A 165 13.11 -19.02 8.11
N GLY A 166 13.07 -17.90 7.37
CA GLY A 166 12.50 -16.65 7.84
C GLY A 166 11.01 -16.77 8.13
N ARG A 167 10.56 -16.15 9.23
CA ARG A 167 9.16 -16.22 9.70
C ARG A 167 8.45 -14.87 9.59
N PRO A 168 7.91 -14.50 8.42
CA PRO A 168 7.20 -13.25 8.26
C PRO A 168 5.86 -13.26 8.96
N GLN A 169 5.54 -12.16 9.64
CA GLN A 169 4.20 -11.88 10.15
C GLN A 169 3.45 -10.98 9.16
N CYS A 170 2.27 -11.43 8.74
CA CYS A 170 1.41 -10.80 7.74
C CYS A 170 -0.02 -10.68 8.28
N ARG A 171 -0.89 -10.05 7.49
CA ARG A 171 -2.31 -9.89 7.78
C ARG A 171 -3.08 -11.20 7.73
N ASN A 172 -4.27 -11.20 8.35
CA ASN A 172 -5.15 -12.37 8.42
C ASN A 172 -5.65 -12.80 7.03
N GLU A 173 -5.69 -11.87 6.09
CA GLU A 173 -6.09 -12.09 4.70
C GLU A 173 -5.04 -12.87 3.91
N ALA A 174 -3.79 -12.95 4.39
CA ALA A 174 -2.73 -13.71 3.73
C ALA A 174 -3.00 -15.23 3.76
N GLU A 175 -2.69 -15.88 2.64
CA GLU A 175 -2.91 -17.31 2.38
C GLU A 175 -1.64 -17.96 1.82
N LEU A 176 -1.62 -19.29 1.82
CA LEU A 176 -0.53 -20.04 1.19
C LEU A 176 -0.56 -19.82 -0.32
N GLY A 177 0.62 -19.68 -0.92
CA GLY A 177 0.79 -19.33 -2.32
C GLY A 177 0.77 -17.83 -2.61
N ASP A 178 0.45 -16.97 -1.63
CA ASP A 178 0.69 -15.54 -1.77
C ASP A 178 2.20 -15.25 -1.83
N GLU A 179 2.59 -14.18 -2.51
CA GLU A 179 3.97 -13.89 -2.85
C GLU A 179 4.49 -12.65 -2.13
N ILE A 180 5.74 -12.67 -1.68
CA ILE A 180 6.41 -11.52 -1.07
C ILE A 180 7.19 -10.77 -2.15
N TRP A 181 6.89 -9.48 -2.27
CA TRP A 181 7.47 -8.57 -3.25
C TRP A 181 8.08 -7.34 -2.59
N LEU A 182 9.24 -6.91 -3.08
CA LEU A 182 9.84 -5.63 -2.78
C LEU A 182 9.62 -4.68 -3.95
N LEU A 183 8.85 -3.61 -3.73
CA LEU A 183 8.46 -2.66 -4.77
C LEU A 183 9.40 -1.46 -4.78
N MET A 184 9.72 -0.93 -5.96
CA MET A 184 10.44 0.33 -6.07
C MET A 184 9.58 1.47 -5.51
N GLY A 185 10.18 2.29 -4.64
CA GLY A 185 9.45 3.37 -3.95
C GLY A 185 8.76 2.98 -2.65
N THR A 186 8.99 1.77 -2.12
CA THR A 186 8.47 1.37 -0.80
C THR A 186 9.54 1.24 0.28
N SER A 187 9.11 1.40 1.54
CA SER A 187 9.96 1.25 2.72
C SER A 187 10.00 -0.17 3.28
N CYS A 188 9.07 -1.05 2.88
CA CYS A 188 9.00 -2.45 3.31
C CYS A 188 8.50 -3.36 2.17
N PRO A 189 8.65 -4.69 2.30
CA PRO A 189 8.07 -5.64 1.36
C PRO A 189 6.57 -5.85 1.63
N TYR A 190 5.86 -6.29 0.59
CA TYR A 190 4.42 -6.54 0.60
C TYR A 190 4.11 -7.95 0.14
N VAL A 191 3.04 -8.51 0.68
CA VAL A 191 2.41 -9.73 0.22
C VAL A 191 1.39 -9.38 -0.85
N LEU A 192 1.57 -9.97 -2.03
CA LEU A 192 0.71 -9.83 -3.18
C LEU A 192 0.12 -11.18 -3.57
N ARG A 193 -1.17 -11.19 -3.90
CA ARG A 193 -1.85 -12.37 -4.43
C ARG A 193 -1.93 -12.29 -5.94
N SER A 194 -1.42 -13.30 -6.63
CA SER A 194 -1.55 -13.40 -8.09
C SER A 194 -3.01 -13.64 -8.48
N THR A 195 -3.45 -12.97 -9.54
CA THR A 195 -4.79 -13.10 -10.14
C THR A 195 -4.65 -13.07 -11.67
N GLU A 196 -5.70 -13.46 -12.39
CA GLU A 196 -5.71 -13.41 -13.87
C GLU A 196 -5.44 -12.02 -14.45
N LYS A 197 -5.73 -10.95 -13.70
CA LYS A 197 -5.61 -9.55 -14.17
C LYS A 197 -4.36 -8.83 -13.66
N GLY A 198 -3.58 -9.47 -12.79
CA GLY A 198 -2.45 -8.86 -12.09
C GLY A 198 -2.41 -9.25 -10.62
N TYR A 199 -1.81 -8.42 -9.78
CA TYR A 199 -1.59 -8.68 -8.37
C TYR A 199 -2.53 -7.87 -7.48
N LYS A 200 -3.08 -8.52 -6.47
CA LYS A 200 -3.85 -7.85 -5.41
C LYS A 200 -2.96 -7.63 -4.19
N LEU A 201 -2.93 -6.41 -3.65
CA LEU A 201 -2.27 -6.09 -2.40
C LEU A 201 -3.01 -6.72 -1.22
N ILE A 202 -2.33 -7.56 -0.44
CA ILE A 202 -2.91 -8.31 0.68
C ILE A 202 -2.37 -7.84 2.03
N SER A 203 -1.06 -7.68 2.14
CA SER A 203 -0.40 -7.38 3.42
C SER A 203 0.90 -6.63 3.24
N GLU A 204 1.27 -5.83 4.23
CA GLU A 204 2.64 -5.46 4.53
C GLU A 204 3.31 -6.62 5.29
N VAL A 205 4.60 -6.84 5.08
CA VAL A 205 5.36 -7.72 5.98
C VAL A 205 5.74 -6.89 7.20
N VAL A 206 5.29 -7.31 8.40
CA VAL A 206 5.40 -6.50 9.63
C VAL A 206 6.67 -6.79 10.42
N ALA A 207 7.09 -8.05 10.46
CA ALA A 207 8.28 -8.50 11.17
C ALA A 207 8.77 -9.82 10.56
N ILE A 208 10.05 -10.12 10.72
CA ILE A 208 10.65 -11.41 10.38
C ILE A 208 11.43 -11.90 11.60
N ASP A 209 11.14 -13.13 12.03
CA ASP A 209 11.78 -13.77 13.19
C ASP A 209 11.71 -12.96 14.50
N GLY A 210 10.70 -12.09 14.63
CA GLY A 210 10.55 -11.21 15.78
C GLY A 210 11.53 -10.02 15.83
N GLN A 211 12.36 -9.83 14.81
CA GLN A 211 13.25 -8.68 14.66
C GLN A 211 12.67 -7.62 13.70
N SER A 212 13.13 -6.36 13.86
CA SER A 212 12.78 -5.25 12.97
C SER A 212 13.25 -5.51 11.53
N LEU A 213 12.40 -5.17 10.55
CA LEU A 213 12.56 -5.44 9.12
C LEU A 213 13.76 -4.77 8.44
N GLN A 214 14.48 -3.89 9.15
CA GLN A 214 15.48 -3.03 8.53
C GLN A 214 16.71 -3.79 8.00
N SER A 215 17.11 -4.90 8.61
CA SER A 215 18.35 -5.60 8.23
C SER A 215 18.23 -6.48 6.96
N PRO A 216 17.26 -7.40 6.83
CA PRO A 216 17.29 -8.42 5.78
C PRO A 216 17.07 -7.88 4.36
N PHE A 217 16.33 -6.77 4.21
CA PHE A 217 15.91 -6.28 2.89
C PHE A 217 16.74 -5.12 2.33
N GLU A 218 17.59 -4.49 3.14
CA GLU A 218 18.45 -3.39 2.68
C GLU A 218 19.48 -3.86 1.66
N ARG A 219 20.01 -5.08 1.82
CA ARG A 219 20.91 -5.69 0.82
C ARG A 219 20.21 -5.79 -0.53
N GLU A 220 18.99 -6.31 -0.53
CA GLU A 220 18.25 -6.55 -1.76
C GLU A 220 17.87 -5.24 -2.44
N ARG A 221 17.41 -4.27 -1.65
CA ARG A 221 17.15 -2.91 -2.11
C ARG A 221 18.38 -2.27 -2.74
N HIS A 222 19.56 -2.45 -2.16
CA HIS A 222 20.80 -1.96 -2.75
C HIS A 222 21.11 -2.61 -4.10
N ARG A 223 20.87 -3.92 -4.24
CA ARG A 223 21.07 -4.64 -5.50
C ARG A 223 20.08 -4.20 -6.58
N MET A 224 18.80 -4.03 -6.23
CA MET A 224 17.78 -3.47 -7.12
C MET A 224 18.19 -2.10 -7.67
N ARG A 225 18.75 -1.23 -6.81
CA ARG A 225 19.21 0.13 -7.19
C ARG A 225 20.42 0.14 -8.11
N THR A 226 21.33 -0.80 -7.91
CA THR A 226 22.59 -0.90 -8.65
C THR A 226 22.45 -1.69 -9.95
N GLY A 227 21.23 -2.18 -10.26
CA GLY A 227 20.99 -3.02 -11.44
C GLY A 227 21.59 -4.41 -11.32
N LEU A 228 21.91 -4.85 -10.10
CA LEU A 228 22.41 -6.20 -9.81
C LEU A 228 21.29 -7.24 -9.72
N GLU A 229 20.03 -6.79 -9.84
CA GLU A 229 18.84 -7.63 -9.96
C GLU A 229 18.06 -7.29 -11.22
N VAL A 230 17.41 -8.29 -11.78
CA VAL A 230 16.43 -8.11 -12.86
C VAL A 230 15.07 -7.81 -12.21
N LEU A 231 14.63 -6.56 -12.34
CA LEU A 231 13.33 -6.15 -11.84
C LEU A 231 12.23 -6.57 -12.80
N GLU A 232 11.17 -7.15 -12.26
CA GLU A 232 9.94 -7.43 -12.99
C GLU A 232 9.01 -6.22 -12.92
N GLU A 233 8.21 -6.01 -13.96
CA GLU A 233 7.15 -5.02 -13.93
C GLU A 233 5.82 -5.71 -13.64
N ILE A 234 5.22 -5.37 -12.49
CA ILE A 234 3.98 -5.97 -12.04
C ILE A 234 2.83 -4.95 -12.06
N SER A 235 1.63 -5.44 -12.33
CA SER A 235 0.38 -4.69 -12.27
C SER A 235 -0.33 -4.94 -10.95
N ILE A 236 -0.48 -3.91 -10.10
CA ILE A 236 -1.28 -3.98 -8.89
C ILE A 236 -2.69 -3.46 -9.20
N ILE A 237 -3.68 -4.31 -9.00
CA ILE A 237 -5.08 -4.09 -9.36
C ILE A 237 -6.01 -3.89 -8.17
#